data_AF-V7I9G9-F1
#
_entry.id   AF-V7I9G9-F1
#
_cell.length_a   1.000
_cell.length_b   1.000
_cell.length_c   1.000
_cell.angle_alpha   90.00
_cell.angle_beta   90.00
_cell.angle_gamma   90.00
#
_symmetry.space_group_name_H-M   'P 1'
#
loop_
_entity.id
_entity.type
_entity.pdbx_description
1 polymer ?
#
loop_
_entity_poly.entity_id
_entity_poly.type
_entity_poly.pdbx_seq_one_letter_code
_entity_poly.pdbx_strand_id
1 'polypeptide(L)' 'MIVVKCECGKKKLIKDYEMYLLDRTMFRDYYGVCRCGRKIFKREFNLMDCKPTEYLN' A
#
# COMPACT_ATOMS: atom_id res chain seq x y z
N MET A 1 6.41 3.31 -1.49
CA MET A 1 6.70 2.42 -2.64
C MET A 1 6.87 1.00 -2.13
N ILE A 2 6.34 0.01 -2.85
CA ILE A 2 6.38 -1.39 -2.43
C ILE A 2 6.80 -2.30 -3.58
N VAL A 3 7.32 -3.48 -3.24
CA VAL A 3 7.60 -4.55 -4.20
C VAL A 3 6.54 -5.62 -4.06
N VAL A 4 5.76 -5.84 -5.12
CA VAL A 4 4.74 -6.89 -5.17
C VAL A 4 5.16 -7.96 -6.17
N LYS A 5 5.06 -9.23 -5.78
CA LYS A 5 5.26 -10.37 -6.69
C LYS A 5 3.95 -10.63 -7.42
N CYS A 6 3.96 -10.51 -8.74
CA CYS A 6 2.84 -10.92 -9.58
C CYS A 6 2.80 -12.46 -9.67
N GLU A 7 1.63 -13.02 -9.95
CA GLU A 7 1.42 -14.44 -10.17
C GLU A 7 2.26 -15.03 -11.31
N CYS A 8 2.67 -14.19 -12.28
CA CYS A 8 3.63 -14.60 -13.32
C CYS A 8 5.07 -14.75 -12.80
N GLY A 9 5.28 -14.70 -11.49
CA GLY A 9 6.57 -14.84 -10.82
C GLY A 9 7.43 -13.56 -10.78
N LYS A 10 7.11 -12.56 -11.61
CA LYS A 10 7.87 -11.30 -11.71
C LYS A 10 7.53 -10.36 -10.55
N LYS A 11 8.55 -9.71 -10.00
CA LYS A 11 8.40 -8.64 -9.02
C LYS A 11 8.17 -7.32 -9.74
N LYS A 12 7.25 -6.51 -9.23
CA LYS A 12 7.01 -5.14 -9.71
C LYS A 12 7.11 -4.16 -8.56
N LEU A 13 7.84 -3.08 -8.79
CA LEU A 13 7.85 -1.91 -7.92
C LEU A 13 6.60 -1.09 -8.24
N ILE A 14 5.77 -0.84 -7.22
CA ILE A 14 4.62 0.06 -7.32
C ILE A 14 4.97 1.33 -6.53
N LYS A 15 4.95 2.47 -7.22
CA LYS A 15 5.20 3.79 -6.65
C LYS A 15 3.91 4.58 -6.45
N ASP A 16 2.92 4.35 -7.31
CA ASP A 16 1.61 4.99 -7.25
C ASP A 16 0.73 4.31 -6.20
N TYR A 17 0.22 5.11 -5.28
CA TYR A 17 -0.72 4.66 -4.26
C TYR A 17 -1.64 5.80 -3.87
N GLU A 18 -2.84 5.42 -3.46
CA GLU A 18 -3.80 6.33 -2.87
C GLU A 18 -3.80 6.13 -1.36
N MET A 19 -3.83 7.24 -0.63
CA MET A 19 -3.94 7.24 0.82
C MET A 19 -5.32 7.76 1.20
N TYR A 20 -5.99 7.08 2.13
CA TYR A 20 -7.23 7.56 2.69
C TYR A 20 -7.34 7.23 4.18
N LEU A 21 -8.08 8.07 4.90
CA LEU A 21 -8.35 7.91 6.32
C LEU A 21 -9.78 7.41 6.49
N LEU A 22 -9.96 6.33 7.26
CA LEU A 22 -11.26 5.81 7.65
C LEU A 22 -11.21 5.52 9.15
N ASP A 23 -12.08 6.14 9.94
CA ASP A 23 -12.18 5.94 11.40
C ASP A 23 -10.83 6.01 12.14
N ARG A 24 -10.03 7.04 11.81
CA ARG A 24 -8.66 7.28 12.35
C ARG A 24 -7.61 6.26 11.91
N THR A 25 -7.97 5.36 11.02
CA THR A 25 -7.06 4.40 10.39
C THR A 25 -6.62 4.91 9.03
N MET A 26 -5.31 4.95 8.81
CA MET A 26 -4.73 5.27 7.50
C MET A 26 -4.56 4.01 6.66
N PHE A 27 -5.14 4.03 5.47
CA PHE A 27 -5.01 2.97 4.46
C PHE A 27 -4.15 3.45 3.30
N ARG A 28 -3.37 2.52 2.72
CA ARG A 28 -2.61 2.75 1.49
C ARG A 28 -2.97 1.70 0.47
N ASP A 29 -3.65 2.12 -0.59
CA ASP A 29 -4.05 1.26 -1.68
C ASP A 29 -3.09 1.45 -2.85
N TYR A 30 -2.34 0.38 -3.15
CA TYR A 30 -1.37 0.34 -4.25
C TYR A 30 -2.00 -0.27 -5.48
N TYR A 31 -1.91 0.44 -6.60
CA TYR A 31 -2.42 0.01 -7.90
C TYR A 31 -1.28 -0.08 -8.91
N GLY A 32 -1.27 -1.15 -9.69
CA GLY A 32 -0.31 -1.26 -10.78
C GLY A 32 -0.70 -2.33 -11.78
N VAL A 33 -0.16 -2.25 -13.00
CA VAL A 33 -0.35 -3.29 -14.01
C VAL A 33 0.98 -4.00 -14.23
N CYS A 34 1.04 -5.32 -14.07
CA CYS A 34 2.22 -6.11 -14.39
C CYS A 34 2.49 -6.06 -15.90
N ARG A 35 3.76 -6.29 -16.31
CA ARG A 35 4.13 -6.35 -17.74
C ARG A 35 3.42 -7.48 -18.50
N CYS A 36 2.90 -8.49 -17.80
CA CYS A 36 2.03 -9.52 -18.38
C CYS A 36 0.57 -9.08 -18.57
N GLY A 37 0.23 -7.82 -18.32
CA GLY A 37 -1.12 -7.26 -18.46
C GLY A 37 -2.04 -7.44 -17.25
N ARG A 38 -1.62 -8.22 -16.24
CA ARG A 38 -2.43 -8.43 -15.02
C ARG A 38 -2.45 -7.20 -14.13
N LYS A 39 -3.63 -6.84 -13.65
CA LYS A 39 -3.79 -5.80 -12.62
C LYS A 39 -3.34 -6.36 -11.27
N ILE A 40 -2.58 -5.55 -10.53
CA ILE A 40 -2.12 -5.82 -9.18
C ILE A 40 -2.80 -4.79 -8.29
N PHE A 41 -3.48 -5.30 -7.26
CA PHE A 41 -4.04 -4.50 -6.18
C PHE A 41 -3.46 -5.01 -4.86
N LYS A 42 -2.94 -4.10 -4.04
CA LYS A 42 -2.50 -4.44 -2.69
C LYS A 42 -2.86 -3.30 -1.75
N ARG A 43 -3.61 -3.63 -0.70
CA ARG A 43 -3.88 -2.75 0.42
C ARG A 43 -2.88 -3.01 1.53
N GLU A 44 -2.23 -1.97 2.02
CA GLU A 44 -1.44 -2.04 3.24
C GLU A 44 -2.12 -1.23 4.34
N PHE A 45 -2.15 -1.84 5.51
CA PHE A 45 -2.52 -1.22 6.76
C PHE A 45 -1.26 -1.14 7.61
N ASN A 46 -0.87 0.08 7.98
CA ASN A 46 0.30 0.29 8.80
C ASN A 46 -0.13 0.48 10.26
N LEU A 47 0.03 -0.56 11.07
CA LEU A 47 -0.26 -0.54 12.51
C LEU A 47 0.49 0.57 13.27
N MET A 48 1.63 1.05 12.75
CA MET A 48 2.38 2.16 13.34
C MET A 48 1.64 3.49 13.21
N ASP A 49 0.79 3.68 12.19
CA ASP A 49 -0.05 4.88 12.02
C ASP A 49 -1.23 4.90 13.01
N CYS A 50 -1.54 3.75 13.66
CA CYS A 50 -2.55 3.66 14.73
C CYS A 50 -1.96 3.87 16.14
N LYS A 51 -0.66 4.10 16.27
CA LYS A 51 -0.11 4.46 17.58
C LYS A 51 -0.63 5.84 17.95
N PRO A 52 -1.16 6.04 19.18
CA PRO A 52 -1.45 7.37 19.66
C PRO A 52 -0.17 8.18 19.52
N THR A 53 -0.23 9.24 18.71
CA THR A 53 0.83 10.23 18.70
C THR A 53 0.88 10.76 20.13
N GLU A 54 1.95 10.46 20.85
CA GLU A 54 2.29 11.23 22.04
C GLU A 54 2.50 12.64 21.51
N TYR A 55 1.44 13.46 21.56
CA TYR A 55 1.57 14.89 21.38
C TYR A 55 2.64 15.30 22.40
N LEU A 56 3.78 15.75 21.88
CA LEU A 56 4.87 16.31 22.66
C LEU A 56 4.24 17.29 23.66
N ASN A 57 4.26 16.91 24.95
CA ASN A 57 3.99 17.81 26.07
C ASN A 57 5.02 18.94 26.06
#